data_AF-A0A7C1TF46-F1
#
_entry.id   AF-A0A7C1TF46-F1
#
_cell.length_a   1.000
_cell.length_b   1.000
_cell.length_c   1.000
_cell.angle_alpha   90.00
_cell.angle_beta   90.00
_cell.angle_gamma   90.00
#
_symmetry.space_group_name_H-M   'P 1'
#
loop_
_entity.id
_entity.type
_entity.pdbx_description
1 polymer ?
#
loop_
_entity_poly.entity_id
_entity_poly.type
_entity_poly.pdbx_seq_one_letter_code
_entity_poly.pdbx_strand_id
1 'polypeptide(L)' 'LPENARAYLKRIEEIVEIPIDIISTGPERNETIILRHPFD' A
#
# COMPACT_ATOMS: atom_id res chain seq x y z
N LEU A 1 5.45 2.93 -7.43
CA LEU A 1 4.44 2.21 -8.25
C LEU A 1 4.08 3.02 -9.48
N PRO A 2 3.78 2.41 -10.64
CA PRO A 2 3.24 3.12 -11.82
C PRO A 2 1.92 3.84 -11.52
N GLU A 3 1.53 4.80 -12.38
CA GLU A 3 0.34 5.63 -12.16
C GLU A 3 -0.95 4.81 -12.02
N ASN A 4 -1.19 3.87 -12.93
CA ASN A 4 -2.39 3.03 -12.89
C ASN A 4 -2.44 2.15 -11.63
N ALA A 5 -1.29 1.70 -11.12
CA ALA A 5 -1.23 0.93 -9.88
C ALA A 5 -1.58 1.80 -8.66
N ARG A 6 -1.08 3.05 -8.61
CA ARG A 6 -1.46 4.01 -7.56
C ARG A 6 -2.96 4.31 -7.61
N ALA A 7 -3.52 4.55 -8.81
CA ALA A 7 -4.95 4.80 -8.99
C ALA A 7 -5.82 3.61 -8.53
N TYR A 8 -5.38 2.39 -8.81
CA TYR A 8 -6.05 1.17 -8.34
C TYR A 8 -6.08 1.07 -6.80
N LEU A 9 -4.93 1.30 -6.15
CA LEU A 9 -4.84 1.27 -4.68
C LEU A 9 -5.71 2.36 -4.05
N LYS A 10 -5.68 3.58 -4.59
CA LYS A 10 -6.53 4.68 -4.13
C LYS A 10 -8.02 4.32 -4.22
N ARG A 11 -8.44 3.66 -5.30
CA ARG A 11 -9.83 3.23 -5.46
C ARG A 11 -10.24 2.19 -4.40
N ILE A 12 -9.32 1.31 -3.99
CA ILE A 12 -9.57 0.37 -2.89
C ILE A 12 -9.81 1.15 -1.60
N GLU A 13 -8.90 2.05 -1.22
CA GLU A 13 -9.03 2.87 -0.01
C GLU A 13 -10.38 3.60 0.07
N GLU A 14 -10.84 4.18 -1.05
CA GLU A 14 -12.15 4.84 -1.16
C GLU A 14 -13.34 3.90 -0.93
N ILE A 15 -13.24 2.62 -1.33
CA ILE A 15 -14.32 1.64 -1.19
C ILE A 15 -14.37 1.09 0.24
N VAL A 16 -13.19 0.81 0.83
CA VAL A 16 -13.10 0.18 2.14
C VAL A 16 -13.07 1.19 3.30
N GLU A 17 -12.98 2.48 2.98
CA GLU A 17 -12.96 3.61 3.93
C GLU A 17 -11.84 3.52 4.97
N ILE A 18 -10.73 2.85 4.63
CA ILE A 18 -9.52 2.72 5.44
C ILE A 18 -8.26 2.93 4.59
N PRO A 19 -7.16 3.44 5.18
CA PRO A 19 -5.91 3.64 4.45
C PRO A 19 -5.15 2.32 4.22
N ILE A 20 -4.34 2.28 3.17
CA ILE A 20 -3.34 1.24 2.95
C ILE A 20 -2.04 1.69 3.61
N ASP A 21 -1.65 1.01 4.69
CA ASP A 21 -0.45 1.37 5.46
C ASP A 21 0.81 0.63 4.98
N ILE A 22 0.67 -0.56 4.38
CA ILE A 22 1.78 -1.43 3.94
C ILE A 22 1.44 -2.09 2.60
N ILE A 23 2.41 -2.14 1.69
CA ILE A 23 2.30 -2.83 0.39
C ILE A 23 3.49 -3.79 0.23
N SER A 24 3.23 -5.11 0.24
CA SER A 24 4.23 -6.13 -0.11
C SER A 24 4.32 -6.28 -1.62
N THR A 25 5.52 -6.13 -2.17
CA THR A 25 5.79 -6.15 -3.63
C THR A 25 6.62 -7.34 -4.08
N GLY A 26 7.05 -8.19 -3.14
CA GLY A 26 7.85 -9.39 -3.40
C GLY A 26 8.13 -10.20 -2.15
N PRO A 27 8.81 -11.35 -2.29
CA PRO A 27 9.10 -12.28 -1.19
C PRO A 27 10.15 -11.77 -0.19
N GLU A 28 11.05 -10.86 -0.60
CA GLU A 28 12.12 -10.39 0.27
C GLU A 28 11.63 -9.32 1.26
N ARG A 29 12.26 -9.26 2.44
CA ARG A 29 11.83 -8.35 3.52
C ARG A 29 11.85 -6.87 3.10
N ASN A 30 12.82 -6.47 2.28
CA ASN A 30 12.97 -5.10 1.80
C ASN A 30 12.07 -4.78 0.59
N GLU A 31 11.37 -5.76 0.01
CA GLU A 31 10.40 -5.56 -1.07
C GLU A 31 9.02 -5.16 -0.51
N THR A 32 9.01 -4.24 0.45
CA THR A 32 7.81 -3.76 1.13
C THR A 32 7.85 -2.24 1.22
N ILE A 33 6.75 -1.59 0.81
CA ILE A 33 6.55 -0.15 0.98
C ILE A 33 5.75 0.06 2.27
N ILE A 34 6.34 0.74 3.25
CA ILE A 34 5.70 1.10 4.52
C ILE A 34 5.35 2.58 4.47
N LEU A 35 4.06 2.91 4.45
CA LEU A 35 3.54 4.28 4.49
C LEU A 35 3.31 4.73 5.94
N ARG A 36 2.82 3.80 6.78
CA ARG A 36 2.67 3.97 8.23
C ARG A 36 3.10 2.68 8.92
N HIS A 37 4.01 2.80 9.90
CA HIS A 37 4.46 1.65 10.65
C HIS A 37 3.41 1.29 11.74
N PRO A 38 3.02 0.01 11.90
CA PRO A 38 1.94 -0.37 12.83
C PRO A 38 2.24 -0.13 14.32
N PHE A 39 3.51 0.10 14.68
CA PHE A 39 3.96 0.28 16.07
C PHE A 39 4.48 1.69 16.37
N ASP A 40 4.33 2.62 15.42
CA ASP A 40 4.61 4.06 15.60
C ASP A 40 3.31 4.81 15.91
#